data_AF-A0A9P0L710-F1
#
_entry.id   AF-A0A9P0L710-F1
#
_cell.length_a   1.000
_cell.length_b   1.000
_cell.length_c   1.000
_cell.angle_alpha   90.00
_cell.angle_beta   90.00
_cell.angle_gamma   90.00
#
_symmetry.space_group_name_H-M   'P 1'
#
loop_
_entity.id
_entity.type
_entity.pdbx_description
1 polymer ?
#
loop_
_entity_poly.entity_id
_entity_poly.type
_entity_poly.pdbx_seq_one_letter_code
_entity_poly.pdbx_strand_id
1 'polypeptide(L)'
;MSSTKSNSALLANINTKNNNSINGILEDIFGFTIDPSHGDSKGLLYLEEVRNVHDKKELDLDLLQYALFERLFMCNEEITQKGGVEDSHVWGSKVIEYLYTSLKNLDRYSAKLKPEEQKTIRDKIIQNVATPIMQSDIYAGQDIAADILKILKDGEPEAAGFFIDACKKVLEEEHNNDESLRKFIDSMNTKVVAELRSSFLTGFPISVFNYLNVIASNAILAEIFLDCCIPKNKETGSEYAATVIGALLNLSALPKSPRGKYEHFTNPMDPVSIYYKLAVKFTS
;
A
#
# COMPACT_ATOMS: atom_id res chain seq x y z
N MET A 1 -52.34 -26.35 14.33
CA MET A 1 -51.53 -26.57 15.55
C MET A 1 -50.80 -27.89 15.39
N SER A 2 -49.50 -28.05 15.52
CA SER A 2 -48.39 -27.14 15.81
C SER A 2 -47.13 -27.81 15.25
N SER A 3 -46.28 -27.01 14.65
CA SER A 3 -44.95 -27.31 14.15
C SER A 3 -43.93 -27.48 15.28
N THR A 4 -43.10 -28.51 15.20
CA THR A 4 -41.79 -28.55 15.91
C THR A 4 -40.82 -29.45 15.15
N LYS A 5 -40.27 -28.90 14.06
CA LYS A 5 -38.97 -29.31 13.50
C LYS A 5 -38.07 -28.08 13.54
N SER A 6 -37.37 -27.89 14.65
CA SER A 6 -36.21 -26.99 14.74
C SER A 6 -35.59 -27.24 16.11
N ASN A 7 -34.31 -27.59 16.15
CA ASN A 7 -33.34 -27.31 17.23
C ASN A 7 -32.11 -28.24 17.22
N SER A 8 -32.06 -29.30 16.41
CA SER A 8 -30.85 -30.14 16.31
C SER A 8 -29.76 -29.58 15.37
N ALA A 9 -30.07 -28.53 14.58
CA ALA A 9 -29.11 -27.87 13.69
C ALA A 9 -28.38 -26.66 14.33
N LEU A 10 -28.69 -26.33 15.59
CA LEU A 10 -28.16 -25.15 16.28
C LEU A 10 -26.98 -25.46 17.24
N LEU A 11 -26.49 -26.69 17.26
CA LEU A 11 -25.34 -27.10 18.10
C LEU A 11 -24.02 -27.25 17.32
N ALA A 12 -23.96 -26.78 16.07
CA ALA A 12 -22.76 -26.82 15.24
C ALA A 12 -21.95 -25.51 15.24
N ASN A 13 -22.36 -24.49 15.99
CA ASN A 13 -21.64 -23.22 16.13
C ASN A 13 -21.31 -22.95 17.59
N ILE A 14 -20.16 -22.30 17.81
CA ILE A 14 -19.55 -22.02 19.12
C ILE A 14 -18.69 -23.19 19.64
N ASN A 15 -17.82 -23.71 18.76
CA ASN A 15 -16.52 -24.19 19.21
C ASN A 15 -15.54 -22.99 19.27
N THR A 16 -15.92 -21.93 20.00
CA THR A 16 -14.99 -20.86 20.43
C THR A 16 -14.14 -21.38 21.58
N LYS A 17 -13.30 -22.37 21.29
CA LYS A 17 -12.23 -22.79 22.19
C LYS A 17 -10.97 -22.01 21.81
N ASN A 18 -10.77 -20.89 22.49
CA ASN A 18 -9.51 -20.13 22.60
C ASN A 18 -8.75 -19.79 21.29
N ASN A 19 -9.24 -18.82 20.50
CA ASN A 19 -8.43 -18.09 19.51
C ASN A 19 -7.52 -17.02 20.18
N ASN A 20 -6.88 -17.35 21.30
CA ASN A 20 -5.86 -16.51 21.94
C ASN A 20 -4.45 -17.12 21.80
N SER A 21 -4.29 -18.19 21.01
CA SER A 21 -2.96 -18.67 20.67
C SER A 21 -2.30 -17.71 19.68
N ILE A 22 -0.98 -17.56 19.79
CA ILE A 22 -0.20 -16.74 18.85
C ILE A 22 -0.42 -17.21 17.40
N ASN A 23 -0.51 -18.52 17.17
CA ASN A 23 -0.81 -19.09 15.86
C ASN A 23 -2.10 -18.52 15.26
N GLY A 24 -3.22 -18.57 16.00
CA GLY A 24 -4.50 -18.07 15.49
C GLY A 24 -4.48 -16.56 15.24
N ILE A 25 -3.76 -15.80 16.06
CA ILE A 25 -3.62 -14.34 15.86
C ILE A 25 -2.79 -14.05 14.61
N LEU A 26 -1.68 -14.78 14.38
CA LEU A 26 -0.87 -14.60 13.18
C LEU A 26 -1.63 -15.00 11.92
N GLU A 27 -2.36 -16.12 11.95
CA GLU A 27 -3.26 -16.53 10.87
C GLU A 27 -4.31 -15.46 10.54
N ASP A 28 -4.91 -14.84 11.55
CA ASP A 28 -5.90 -13.78 11.37
C ASP A 28 -5.29 -12.48 10.81
N ILE A 29 -4.06 -12.14 11.21
CA ILE A 29 -3.37 -10.91 10.77
C ILE A 29 -2.96 -11.02 9.30
N PHE A 30 -2.39 -12.17 8.92
CA PHE A 30 -1.74 -12.35 7.63
C PHE A 30 -2.57 -13.17 6.62
N GLY A 31 -3.58 -13.91 7.06
CA GLY A 31 -4.42 -14.68 6.16
C GLY A 31 -3.78 -15.93 5.57
N PHE A 32 -2.69 -16.43 6.16
CA PHE A 32 -2.04 -17.69 5.76
C PHE A 32 -1.82 -18.62 6.96
N THR A 33 -1.57 -19.89 6.68
CA THR A 33 -1.32 -20.94 7.67
C THR A 33 -0.32 -21.97 7.16
N ILE A 34 0.33 -22.69 8.09
CA ILE A 34 1.16 -23.86 7.80
C ILE A 34 0.46 -25.17 8.21
N ASP A 35 -0.77 -25.10 8.72
CA ASP A 35 -1.61 -26.27 8.97
C ASP A 35 -2.57 -26.46 7.78
N PRO A 36 -2.45 -27.56 7.00
CA PRO A 36 -3.33 -27.81 5.87
C PRO A 36 -4.82 -27.88 6.27
N SER A 37 -5.09 -28.30 7.52
CA SER A 37 -6.46 -28.37 8.05
C SER A 37 -7.09 -26.99 8.20
N HIS A 38 -6.29 -25.97 8.52
CA HIS A 38 -6.75 -24.59 8.66
C HIS A 38 -6.95 -23.91 7.30
N GLY A 39 -6.17 -24.30 6.28
CA GLY A 39 -6.32 -23.77 4.92
C GLY A 39 -7.75 -23.93 4.41
N ASP A 40 -8.26 -25.16 4.42
CA ASP A 40 -9.62 -25.47 3.94
C ASP A 40 -10.71 -24.99 4.91
N SER A 41 -10.51 -25.16 6.22
CA SER A 41 -11.59 -24.88 7.20
C SER A 41 -11.79 -23.39 7.52
N LYS A 42 -10.73 -22.58 7.41
CA LYS A 42 -10.76 -21.14 7.68
C LYS A 42 -10.64 -20.28 6.40
N GLY A 43 -10.39 -20.89 5.24
CA GLY A 43 -10.16 -20.16 4.00
C GLY A 43 -8.86 -19.37 4.00
N LEU A 44 -7.81 -19.92 4.62
CA LEU A 44 -6.47 -19.33 4.69
C LEU A 44 -5.58 -19.89 3.58
N LEU A 45 -4.58 -19.11 3.17
CA LEU A 45 -3.57 -19.61 2.24
C LEU A 45 -2.65 -20.61 2.94
N TYR A 46 -2.57 -21.84 2.43
CA TYR A 46 -1.66 -22.85 2.96
C TYR A 46 -0.26 -22.70 2.37
N LEU A 47 0.74 -22.51 3.23
CA LEU A 47 2.15 -22.39 2.87
C LEU A 47 2.83 -23.77 3.00
N GLU A 48 2.79 -24.53 1.92
CA GLU A 48 3.28 -25.90 1.87
C GLU A 48 4.81 -25.97 2.03
N GLU A 49 5.56 -25.03 1.44
CA GLU A 49 7.02 -25.08 1.47
C GLU A 49 7.57 -24.84 2.87
N VAL A 50 7.08 -23.81 3.58
CA VAL A 50 7.44 -23.56 4.98
C VAL A 50 7.12 -24.77 5.86
N ARG A 51 5.97 -25.43 5.64
CA ARG A 51 5.58 -26.63 6.41
C ARG A 51 6.50 -27.82 6.14
N ASN A 52 6.96 -28.00 4.91
CA ASN A 52 7.85 -29.09 4.54
C ASN A 52 9.27 -28.89 5.06
N VAL A 53 9.75 -27.64 5.13
CA VAL A 53 11.09 -27.31 5.63
C VAL A 53 11.14 -27.30 7.16
N HIS A 54 10.09 -26.83 7.81
CA HIS A 54 10.03 -26.72 9.26
C HIS A 54 8.98 -27.70 9.80
N ASP A 55 9.42 -28.74 10.53
CA ASP A 55 8.54 -29.74 11.17
C ASP A 55 7.76 -29.17 12.37
N LYS A 56 7.07 -28.05 12.16
CA LYS A 56 6.19 -27.36 13.10
C LYS A 56 4.77 -27.31 12.54
N LYS A 57 3.78 -27.56 13.40
CA LYS A 57 2.36 -27.58 13.02
C LYS A 57 1.66 -26.23 13.19
N GLU A 58 2.28 -25.33 13.94
CA GLU A 58 1.72 -24.01 14.28
C GLU A 58 2.69 -22.92 13.86
N LEU A 59 2.14 -21.82 13.35
CA LEU A 59 2.85 -20.60 13.05
C LEU A 59 3.20 -19.88 14.35
N ASP A 60 4.47 -19.54 14.50
CA ASP A 60 5.01 -18.76 15.60
C ASP A 60 5.86 -17.59 15.08
N LEU A 61 6.35 -16.75 15.99
CA LEU A 61 7.14 -15.57 15.63
C LEU A 61 8.48 -15.92 14.95
N ASP A 62 9.03 -17.10 15.24
CA ASP A 62 10.29 -17.56 14.65
C ASP A 62 10.08 -17.93 13.18
N LEU A 63 9.00 -18.64 12.88
CA LEU A 63 8.64 -19.01 11.50
C LEU A 63 8.06 -17.87 10.67
N LEU A 64 7.51 -16.84 11.32
CA LEU A 64 6.81 -15.77 10.63
C LEU A 64 7.62 -15.10 9.52
N GLN A 65 8.95 -14.99 9.67
CA GLN A 65 9.79 -14.38 8.64
C GLN A 65 9.81 -15.22 7.36
N TYR A 66 9.98 -16.54 7.49
CA TYR A 66 10.01 -17.46 6.35
C TYR A 66 8.64 -17.54 5.68
N ALA A 67 7.58 -17.59 6.48
CA ALA A 67 6.21 -17.62 6.01
C ALA A 67 5.83 -16.34 5.24
N LEU A 68 6.24 -15.17 5.75
CA LEU A 68 6.05 -13.90 5.04
C LEU A 68 6.80 -13.88 3.71
N PHE A 69 8.04 -14.35 3.68
CA PHE A 69 8.81 -14.40 2.44
C PHE A 69 8.13 -15.24 1.36
N GLU A 70 7.72 -16.48 1.68
CA GLU A 70 6.98 -17.35 0.76
C GLU A 70 5.68 -16.65 0.29
N ARG A 71 4.89 -16.11 1.22
CA ARG A 71 3.65 -15.41 0.90
C ARG A 71 3.85 -14.21 -0.03
N LEU A 72 4.91 -13.43 0.17
CA LEU A 72 5.19 -12.25 -0.65
C LEU A 72 5.70 -12.62 -2.04
N PHE A 73 6.45 -13.71 -2.17
CA PHE A 73 6.83 -14.23 -3.48
C PHE A 73 5.62 -14.69 -4.30
N MET A 74 4.62 -15.29 -3.64
CA MET A 74 3.36 -15.68 -4.29
C MET A 74 2.56 -14.48 -4.82
N CYS A 75 2.81 -13.25 -4.37
CA CYS A 75 2.18 -12.06 -4.96
C CYS A 75 2.55 -11.84 -6.43
N ASN A 76 3.66 -12.44 -6.90
CA ASN A 76 4.08 -12.39 -8.30
C ASN A 76 3.41 -13.47 -9.16
N GLU A 77 2.65 -14.37 -8.55
CA GLU A 77 2.00 -15.50 -9.21
C GLU A 77 0.47 -15.30 -9.25
N GLU A 78 -0.18 -15.88 -10.26
CA GLU A 78 -1.64 -15.95 -10.28
C GLU A 78 -2.10 -17.00 -9.25
N ILE A 79 -2.36 -16.55 -8.03
CA ILE A 79 -2.89 -17.43 -6.98
C ILE A 79 -4.34 -17.79 -7.35
N THR A 80 -4.57 -18.99 -7.87
CA THR A 80 -5.91 -19.49 -8.19
C THR A 80 -6.75 -19.64 -6.92
N GLN A 81 -7.78 -18.80 -6.80
CA GLN A 81 -8.76 -18.88 -5.71
C GLN A 81 -9.51 -20.21 -5.74
N LYS A 82 -9.43 -20.98 -4.65
CA LYS A 82 -10.36 -22.09 -4.41
C LYS A 82 -11.61 -21.56 -3.71
N GLY A 83 -12.50 -20.92 -4.47
CA GLY A 83 -13.88 -20.64 -4.05
C GLY A 83 -14.09 -19.57 -2.97
N GLY A 84 -13.24 -18.54 -2.90
CA GLY A 84 -13.35 -17.42 -1.95
C GLY A 84 -13.90 -16.11 -2.56
N VAL A 85 -14.25 -15.16 -1.69
CA VAL A 85 -14.66 -13.78 -2.07
C VAL A 85 -13.48 -13.07 -2.76
N GLU A 86 -13.72 -12.51 -3.95
CA GLU A 86 -12.70 -11.94 -4.85
C GLU A 86 -11.78 -10.87 -4.21
N ASP A 87 -12.21 -10.22 -3.11
CA ASP A 87 -11.53 -9.08 -2.46
C ASP A 87 -10.90 -9.40 -1.08
N SER A 88 -10.66 -10.67 -0.75
CA SER A 88 -10.07 -11.00 0.57
C SER A 88 -8.58 -10.65 0.66
N HIS A 89 -8.15 -10.05 1.78
CA HIS A 89 -6.74 -9.80 2.13
C HIS A 89 -5.84 -11.03 1.94
N VAL A 90 -6.39 -12.22 2.18
CA VAL A 90 -5.74 -13.53 1.98
C VAL A 90 -5.15 -13.67 0.57
N TRP A 91 -5.89 -13.24 -0.45
CA TRP A 91 -5.56 -13.44 -1.87
C TRP A 91 -4.98 -12.19 -2.53
N GLY A 92 -4.60 -11.17 -1.76
CA GLY A 92 -4.04 -9.94 -2.30
C GLY A 92 -2.74 -10.20 -3.08
N SER A 93 -2.68 -9.69 -4.31
CA SER A 93 -1.54 -9.82 -5.23
C SER A 93 -0.56 -8.64 -5.17
N LYS A 94 -0.93 -7.54 -4.50
CA LYS A 94 -0.05 -6.37 -4.33
C LYS A 94 0.64 -6.42 -2.99
N VAL A 95 1.97 -6.46 -3.01
CA VAL A 95 2.82 -6.66 -1.82
C VAL A 95 2.65 -5.53 -0.81
N ILE A 96 2.68 -4.28 -1.28
CA ILE A 96 2.56 -3.11 -0.40
C ILE A 96 1.17 -3.01 0.21
N GLU A 97 0.12 -3.18 -0.59
CA GLU A 97 -1.26 -3.14 -0.09
C GLU A 97 -1.52 -4.29 0.91
N TYR A 98 -0.97 -5.47 0.65
CA TYR A 98 -1.01 -6.61 1.57
C TYR A 98 -0.32 -6.28 2.89
N LEU A 99 0.95 -5.89 2.89
CA LEU A 99 1.70 -5.60 4.12
C LEU A 99 1.09 -4.47 4.94
N TYR A 100 0.58 -3.43 4.28
CA TYR A 100 -0.13 -2.35 4.93
C TYR A 100 -1.44 -2.82 5.58
N THR A 101 -2.19 -3.69 4.89
CA THR A 101 -3.40 -4.30 5.47
C THR A 101 -3.06 -5.21 6.66
N SER A 102 -1.97 -5.97 6.59
CA SER A 102 -1.50 -6.78 7.73
C SER A 102 -1.12 -5.90 8.92
N LEU A 103 -0.54 -4.72 8.70
CA LEU A 103 -0.28 -3.75 9.79
C LEU A 103 -1.60 -3.26 10.41
N LYS A 104 -2.59 -2.90 9.59
CA LYS A 104 -3.92 -2.50 10.10
C LYS A 104 -4.61 -3.63 10.85
N ASN A 105 -4.43 -4.88 10.41
CA ASN A 105 -4.93 -6.04 11.13
C ASN A 105 -4.20 -6.20 12.46
N LEU A 106 -2.88 -6.06 12.52
CA LEU A 106 -2.13 -6.11 13.78
C LEU A 106 -2.69 -5.15 14.84
N ASP A 107 -3.04 -3.91 14.44
CA ASP A 107 -3.59 -2.93 15.37
C ASP A 107 -4.95 -3.36 15.95
N ARG A 108 -5.77 -4.09 15.19
CA ARG A 108 -7.05 -4.68 15.66
C ARG A 108 -6.84 -5.79 16.70
N TYR A 109 -5.69 -6.47 16.66
CA TYR A 109 -5.36 -7.57 17.57
C TYR A 109 -4.39 -7.14 18.69
N SER A 110 -3.99 -5.87 18.74
CA SER A 110 -3.07 -5.30 19.74
C SER A 110 -3.44 -5.65 21.18
N ALA A 111 -4.72 -5.58 21.55
CA ALA A 111 -5.19 -5.91 22.90
C ALA A 111 -5.04 -7.39 23.30
N LYS A 112 -4.83 -8.29 22.33
CA LYS A 112 -4.66 -9.74 22.55
C LYS A 112 -3.20 -10.17 22.56
N LEU A 113 -2.28 -9.28 22.17
CA LEU A 113 -0.85 -9.55 22.08
C LEU A 113 -0.10 -8.92 23.24
N LYS A 114 1.01 -9.54 23.66
CA LYS A 114 1.95 -8.84 24.54
C LYS A 114 2.64 -7.71 23.76
N PRO A 115 3.04 -6.61 24.41
CA PRO A 115 3.74 -5.51 23.73
C PRO A 115 4.95 -5.96 22.90
N GLU A 116 5.74 -6.92 23.41
CA GLU A 116 6.90 -7.45 22.70
C GLU A 116 6.53 -8.30 21.48
N GLU A 117 5.42 -9.04 21.54
CA GLU A 117 4.91 -9.84 20.42
C GLU A 117 4.38 -8.90 19.33
N GLN A 118 3.58 -7.90 19.70
CA GLN A 118 3.08 -6.88 18.78
C GLN A 118 4.24 -6.15 18.09
N LYS A 119 5.25 -5.72 18.87
CA LYS A 119 6.44 -5.08 18.33
C LYS A 119 7.18 -5.99 17.35
N THR A 120 7.41 -7.25 17.72
CA THR A 120 8.08 -8.23 16.85
C THR A 120 7.34 -8.45 15.54
N ILE A 121 6.00 -8.52 15.56
CA ILE A 121 5.19 -8.68 14.35
C ILE A 121 5.28 -7.43 13.49
N ARG A 122 5.16 -6.23 14.09
CA ARG A 122 5.31 -4.96 13.39
C ARG A 122 6.69 -4.85 12.73
N ASP A 123 7.75 -5.15 13.45
CA ASP A 123 9.13 -5.09 12.94
C ASP A 123 9.31 -6.02 11.74
N LYS A 124 8.72 -7.23 11.76
CA LYS A 124 8.74 -8.16 10.62
C LYS A 124 7.94 -7.63 9.43
N ILE A 125 6.79 -6.99 9.64
CA ILE A 125 6.04 -6.34 8.56
C ILE A 125 6.90 -5.26 7.92
N ILE A 126 7.43 -4.33 8.72
CA ILE A 126 8.24 -3.21 8.24
C ILE A 126 9.51 -3.69 7.52
N GLN A 127 10.18 -4.70 8.05
CA GLN A 127 11.33 -5.32 7.39
C GLN A 127 10.99 -5.85 6.00
N ASN A 128 9.83 -6.50 5.85
CA ASN A 128 9.39 -7.01 4.56
C ASN A 128 8.90 -5.90 3.59
N VAL A 129 8.63 -4.69 4.06
CA VAL A 129 8.36 -3.51 3.21
C VAL A 129 9.67 -2.88 2.70
N ALA A 130 10.74 -2.94 3.48
CA ALA A 130 12.04 -2.41 3.08
C ALA A 130 12.59 -3.12 1.83
N THR A 131 12.38 -4.44 1.70
CA THR A 131 12.86 -5.22 0.55
C THR A 131 12.28 -4.72 -0.79
N PRO A 132 10.96 -4.57 -1.00
CA PRO A 132 10.40 -3.96 -2.21
C PRO A 132 10.89 -2.53 -2.51
N ILE A 133 11.25 -1.76 -1.49
CA ILE A 133 11.80 -0.40 -1.67
C ILE A 133 13.22 -0.46 -2.22
N MET A 134 14.07 -1.34 -1.69
CA MET A 134 15.46 -1.49 -2.13
C MET A 134 15.57 -2.26 -3.46
N GLN A 135 14.72 -3.26 -3.65
CA GLN A 135 14.81 -4.25 -4.72
C GLN A 135 13.45 -4.43 -5.41
N SER A 136 12.91 -3.36 -5.99
CA SER A 136 11.60 -3.37 -6.66
C SER A 136 11.50 -4.41 -7.78
N ASP A 137 12.62 -4.73 -8.44
CA ASP A 137 12.67 -5.65 -9.58
C ASP A 137 12.32 -7.10 -9.24
N ILE A 138 12.40 -7.48 -7.95
CA ILE A 138 11.98 -8.82 -7.48
C ILE A 138 10.46 -8.98 -7.60
N TYR A 139 9.71 -7.88 -7.59
CA TYR A 139 8.25 -7.86 -7.64
C TYR A 139 7.76 -7.43 -9.03
N ALA A 140 8.14 -8.21 -10.04
CA ALA A 140 7.86 -7.91 -11.44
C ALA A 140 6.35 -7.70 -11.69
N GLY A 141 6.02 -6.63 -12.42
CA GLY A 141 4.63 -6.27 -12.73
C GLY A 141 3.94 -5.42 -11.68
N GLN A 142 4.56 -5.18 -10.52
CA GLN A 142 4.04 -4.26 -9.49
C GLN A 142 4.72 -2.90 -9.55
N ASP A 143 3.97 -1.84 -9.27
CA ASP A 143 4.51 -0.48 -9.14
C ASP A 143 4.52 -0.09 -7.66
N ILE A 144 5.58 -0.53 -6.96
CA ILE A 144 5.77 -0.34 -5.52
C ILE A 144 5.68 1.15 -5.13
N ALA A 145 6.26 2.02 -5.96
CA ALA A 145 6.22 3.46 -5.74
C ALA A 145 4.78 4.01 -5.87
N ALA A 146 4.00 3.54 -6.84
CA ALA A 146 2.60 3.93 -6.98
C ALA A 146 1.75 3.45 -5.79
N ASP A 147 1.97 2.22 -5.33
CA ASP A 147 1.18 1.62 -4.24
C ASP A 147 1.45 2.35 -2.90
N ILE A 148 2.71 2.64 -2.57
CA ILE A 148 3.04 3.46 -1.38
C ILE A 148 2.46 4.86 -1.53
N LEU A 149 2.62 5.49 -2.69
CA LEU A 149 2.12 6.84 -2.93
C LEU A 149 0.59 6.92 -2.79
N LYS A 150 -0.14 5.89 -3.22
CA LYS A 150 -1.59 5.77 -3.04
C LYS A 150 -1.94 5.75 -1.55
N ILE A 151 -1.30 4.88 -0.77
CA ILE A 151 -1.52 4.79 0.69
C ILE A 151 -1.26 6.13 1.39
N LEU A 152 -0.17 6.82 1.02
CA LEU A 152 0.16 8.12 1.60
C LEU A 152 -0.83 9.22 1.21
N LYS A 153 -1.36 9.17 -0.01
CA LYS A 153 -2.35 10.13 -0.51
C LYS A 153 -3.72 9.94 0.13
N ASP A 154 -4.10 8.71 0.42
CA ASP A 154 -5.36 8.39 1.11
C ASP A 154 -5.42 9.01 2.51
N GLY A 155 -4.24 9.29 3.11
CA GLY A 155 -4.14 10.08 4.34
C GLY A 155 -4.62 9.35 5.58
N GLU A 156 -4.57 8.02 5.57
CA GLU A 156 -4.93 7.20 6.73
C GLU A 156 -3.93 7.40 7.89
N PRO A 157 -4.37 7.29 9.16
CA PRO A 157 -3.52 7.61 10.32
C PRO A 157 -2.20 6.83 10.38
N GLU A 158 -2.22 5.56 9.99
CA GLU A 158 -1.07 4.65 10.08
C GLU A 158 -0.10 4.78 8.89
N ALA A 159 -0.54 5.39 7.78
CA ALA A 159 0.21 5.46 6.52
C ALA A 159 1.57 6.17 6.67
N ALA A 160 1.58 7.30 7.41
CA ALA A 160 2.79 8.08 7.64
C ALA A 160 3.84 7.29 8.43
N GLY A 161 3.41 6.64 9.53
CA GLY A 161 4.28 5.83 10.37
C GLY A 161 4.80 4.61 9.61
N PHE A 162 3.93 3.91 8.88
CA PHE A 162 4.30 2.78 8.04
C PHE A 162 5.42 3.13 7.05
N PHE A 163 5.27 4.23 6.31
CA PHE A 163 6.27 4.64 5.33
C PHE A 163 7.57 5.12 5.98
N ILE A 164 7.50 5.93 7.04
CA ILE A 164 8.70 6.43 7.74
C ILE A 164 9.49 5.27 8.36
N ASP A 165 8.81 4.32 9.00
CA ASP A 165 9.43 3.16 9.61
C ASP A 165 10.10 2.27 8.54
N ALA A 166 9.45 2.08 7.38
CA ALA A 166 10.05 1.36 6.25
C ALA A 166 11.30 2.06 5.71
N CYS A 167 11.26 3.39 5.52
CA CYS A 167 12.43 4.15 5.06
C CYS A 167 13.60 4.10 6.06
N LYS A 168 13.32 4.19 7.37
CA LYS A 168 14.36 3.98 8.38
C LYS A 168 14.97 2.59 8.27
N LYS A 169 14.13 1.58 8.04
CA LYS A 169 14.60 0.20 7.91
C LYS A 169 15.50 0.00 6.69
N VAL A 170 15.17 0.64 5.57
CA VAL A 170 16.04 0.69 4.38
C VAL A 170 17.40 1.29 4.72
N LEU A 171 17.44 2.44 5.39
CA LEU A 171 18.69 3.09 5.80
C LEU A 171 19.50 2.21 6.77
N GLU A 172 18.85 1.49 7.68
CA GLU A 172 19.52 0.54 8.57
C GLU A 172 20.18 -0.62 7.79
N GLU A 173 19.46 -1.21 6.84
CA GLU A 173 19.92 -2.35 6.04
C GLU A 173 21.01 -1.96 5.04
N GLU A 174 20.99 -0.72 4.53
CA GLU A 174 21.99 -0.18 3.61
C GLU A 174 23.11 0.61 4.34
N HIS A 175 23.24 0.47 5.65
CA HIS A 175 24.29 1.13 6.47
C HIS A 175 24.35 2.67 6.31
N ASN A 176 23.17 3.30 6.26
CA ASN A 176 22.94 4.72 5.99
C ASN A 176 23.34 5.20 4.58
N ASN A 177 23.54 4.28 3.64
CA ASN A 177 23.48 4.62 2.22
C ASN A 177 22.01 4.88 1.84
N ASP A 178 21.74 6.00 1.19
CA ASP A 178 20.40 6.43 0.83
C ASP A 178 20.12 6.30 -0.68
N GLU A 179 21.02 5.68 -1.46
CA GLU A 179 20.90 5.59 -2.92
C GLU A 179 19.59 4.91 -3.37
N SER A 180 19.23 3.77 -2.77
CA SER A 180 17.99 3.06 -3.13
C SER A 180 16.76 3.87 -2.72
N LEU A 181 16.81 4.49 -1.55
CA LEU A 181 15.74 5.36 -1.07
C LEU A 181 15.56 6.62 -1.94
N ARG A 182 16.66 7.22 -2.41
CA ARG A 182 16.65 8.34 -3.38
C ARG A 182 15.99 7.93 -4.69
N LYS A 183 16.37 6.80 -5.28
CA LYS A 183 15.75 6.27 -6.50
C LYS A 183 14.26 6.00 -6.30
N PHE A 184 13.90 5.46 -5.14
CA PHE A 184 12.50 5.18 -4.79
C PHE A 184 11.68 6.48 -4.66
N ILE A 185 12.19 7.48 -3.95
CA ILE A 185 11.55 8.79 -3.81
C ILE A 185 11.46 9.51 -5.16
N ASP A 186 12.48 9.43 -6.01
CA ASP A 186 12.44 9.98 -7.37
C ASP A 186 11.35 9.33 -8.25
N SER A 187 11.16 8.01 -8.12
CA SER A 187 10.08 7.29 -8.79
C SER A 187 8.69 7.76 -8.34
N MET A 188 8.49 7.96 -7.04
CA MET A 188 7.25 8.56 -6.51
C MET A 188 7.07 10.00 -7.00
N ASN A 189 8.12 10.80 -6.94
CA ASN A 189 8.12 12.19 -7.38
C ASN A 189 7.77 12.33 -8.86
N THR A 190 8.27 11.46 -9.73
CA THR A 190 7.94 11.44 -11.16
C THR A 190 6.44 11.26 -11.38
N LYS A 191 5.80 10.39 -10.59
CA LYS A 191 4.34 10.18 -10.64
C LYS A 191 3.56 11.39 -10.13
N VAL A 192 4.00 11.98 -9.02
CA VAL A 192 3.42 13.23 -8.49
C VAL A 192 3.53 14.35 -9.53
N VAL A 193 4.69 14.54 -10.15
CA VAL A 193 4.89 15.54 -11.22
C VAL A 193 3.95 15.30 -12.40
N ALA A 194 3.78 14.04 -12.83
CA ALA A 194 2.88 13.70 -13.93
C ALA A 194 1.42 14.11 -13.61
N GLU A 195 0.96 13.79 -12.40
CA GLU A 195 -0.37 14.16 -11.91
C GLU A 195 -0.54 15.69 -11.83
N LEU A 196 0.41 16.39 -11.20
CA LEU A 196 0.41 17.85 -11.07
C LEU A 196 0.42 18.57 -12.43
N ARG A 197 1.14 18.02 -13.41
CA ARG A 197 1.19 18.58 -14.77
C ARG A 197 -0.14 18.45 -15.50
N SER A 198 -0.84 17.33 -15.30
CA SER A 198 -2.20 17.13 -15.82
C SER A 198 -3.28 17.89 -15.03
N SER A 199 -2.92 18.40 -13.85
CA SER A 199 -3.83 19.10 -12.96
C SER A 199 -3.98 20.58 -13.33
N PHE A 200 -5.14 21.07 -12.92
CA PHE A 200 -5.65 22.41 -13.11
C PHE A 200 -5.99 23.00 -11.74
N LEU A 201 -6.15 24.33 -11.63
CA LEU A 201 -6.31 24.96 -10.31
C LEU A 201 -7.58 24.46 -9.59
N THR A 202 -8.66 24.25 -10.34
CA THR A 202 -9.95 23.76 -9.82
C THR A 202 -9.98 22.26 -9.57
N GLY A 203 -9.16 21.49 -10.29
CA GLY A 203 -9.03 20.04 -10.17
C GLY A 203 -7.78 19.60 -9.42
N PHE A 204 -7.22 20.48 -8.59
CA PHE A 204 -5.94 20.24 -7.94
C PHE A 204 -6.05 19.06 -6.95
N PRO A 205 -5.17 18.05 -7.05
CA PRO A 205 -5.19 16.89 -6.17
C PRO A 205 -4.62 17.24 -4.79
N ILE A 206 -5.49 17.72 -3.90
CA ILE A 206 -5.12 18.09 -2.52
C ILE A 206 -4.43 16.94 -1.78
N SER A 207 -4.75 15.68 -2.11
CA SER A 207 -4.12 14.48 -1.55
C SER A 207 -2.60 14.44 -1.74
N VAL A 208 -2.02 15.14 -2.72
CA VAL A 208 -0.57 15.29 -2.87
C VAL A 208 0.06 15.91 -1.62
N PHE A 209 -0.65 16.79 -0.91
CA PHE A 209 -0.14 17.38 0.34
C PHE A 209 -0.02 16.38 1.48
N ASN A 210 -0.79 15.28 1.48
CA ASN A 210 -0.63 14.23 2.49
C ASN A 210 0.76 13.58 2.35
N TYR A 211 1.13 13.22 1.12
CA TYR A 211 2.48 12.73 0.81
C TYR A 211 3.57 13.74 1.20
N LEU A 212 3.44 15.00 0.77
CA LEU A 212 4.43 16.04 1.05
C LEU A 212 4.59 16.30 2.56
N ASN A 213 3.49 16.27 3.30
CA ASN A 213 3.51 16.45 4.75
C ASN A 213 4.28 15.32 5.44
N VAL A 214 4.12 14.08 5.00
CA VAL A 214 4.88 12.93 5.53
C VAL A 214 6.38 13.09 5.24
N ILE A 215 6.74 13.47 4.02
CA ILE A 215 8.15 13.73 3.64
C ILE A 215 8.74 14.88 4.47
N ALA A 216 8.03 16.00 4.58
CA ALA A 216 8.49 17.18 5.30
C ALA A 216 8.57 16.98 6.83
N SER A 217 7.81 16.04 7.39
CA SER A 217 7.79 15.73 8.82
C SER A 217 9.03 14.95 9.30
N ASN A 218 9.87 14.47 8.38
CA ASN A 218 11.09 13.73 8.69
C ASN A 218 12.30 14.41 8.04
N ALA A 219 13.30 14.80 8.83
CA ALA A 219 14.46 15.56 8.35
C ALA A 219 15.25 14.84 7.25
N ILE A 220 15.46 13.52 7.39
CA ILE A 220 16.23 12.73 6.43
C ILE A 220 15.46 12.61 5.10
N LEU A 221 14.15 12.33 5.17
CA LEU A 221 13.31 12.25 3.97
C LEU A 221 13.18 13.61 3.28
N ALA A 222 13.09 14.70 4.04
CA ALA A 222 13.05 16.06 3.50
C ALA A 222 14.34 16.41 2.77
N GLU A 223 15.51 16.06 3.31
CA GLU A 223 16.81 16.25 2.67
C GLU A 223 16.89 15.47 1.34
N ILE A 224 16.57 14.18 1.37
CA ILE A 224 16.53 13.33 0.16
C ILE A 224 15.57 13.91 -0.88
N PHE A 225 14.38 14.35 -0.46
CA PHE A 225 13.38 14.93 -1.34
C PHE A 225 13.86 16.22 -2.01
N LEU A 226 14.56 17.09 -1.29
CA LEU A 226 15.13 18.31 -1.85
C LEU A 226 16.20 18.02 -2.90
N ASP A 227 17.03 17.01 -2.67
CA ASP A 227 18.02 16.56 -3.65
C ASP A 227 17.35 16.01 -4.92
N CYS A 228 16.25 15.26 -4.78
CA CYS A 228 15.42 14.82 -5.91
C CYS A 228 14.73 16.00 -6.65
N CYS A 229 14.63 17.17 -6.02
CA CYS A 229 14.10 18.38 -6.64
C CYS A 229 15.18 19.25 -7.31
N ILE A 230 16.44 18.80 -7.37
CA ILE A 230 17.47 19.49 -8.14
C ILE A 230 17.24 19.18 -9.64
N PRO A 231 17.07 20.20 -10.51
CA PRO A 231 16.87 19.95 -11.94
C PRO A 231 18.10 19.32 -12.57
N LYS A 232 17.87 18.43 -13.55
CA LYS A 232 18.94 17.74 -14.30
C LYS A 232 19.87 18.72 -14.99
N ASN A 233 19.32 19.80 -15.56
CA ASN A 233 20.08 20.90 -16.11
C ASN A 233 19.71 22.23 -15.44
N LYS A 234 20.64 22.77 -14.64
CA LYS A 234 20.47 24.04 -13.91
C LYS A 234 20.45 25.27 -14.83
N GLU A 235 20.91 25.15 -16.06
CA GLU A 235 20.91 26.25 -17.04
C GLU A 235 19.56 26.40 -17.75
N THR A 236 18.67 25.40 -17.64
CA THR A 236 17.39 25.39 -18.35
C THR A 236 16.23 25.67 -17.39
N GLY A 237 15.63 26.85 -17.49
CA GLY A 237 14.53 27.26 -16.61
C GLY A 237 13.31 26.32 -16.62
N SER A 238 13.00 25.69 -17.76
CA SER A 238 11.88 24.74 -17.85
C SER A 238 12.10 23.45 -17.05
N GLU A 239 13.35 23.08 -16.76
CA GLU A 239 13.66 21.91 -15.94
C GLU A 239 13.30 22.13 -14.47
N TYR A 240 13.33 23.37 -13.98
CA TYR A 240 12.85 23.68 -12.63
C TYR A 240 11.36 23.34 -12.47
N ALA A 241 10.55 23.62 -13.49
CA ALA A 241 9.12 23.26 -13.53
C ALA A 241 8.87 21.74 -13.71
N ALA A 242 9.92 20.95 -13.92
CA ALA A 242 9.85 19.49 -13.99
C ALA A 242 10.06 18.79 -12.65
N THR A 243 10.40 19.52 -11.61
CA THR A 243 10.53 19.02 -10.23
C THR A 243 9.16 19.00 -9.55
N VAL A 244 9.01 18.30 -8.42
CA VAL A 244 7.73 18.30 -7.67
C VAL A 244 7.38 19.71 -7.19
N ILE A 245 8.32 20.38 -6.53
CA ILE A 245 8.13 21.76 -6.04
C ILE A 245 7.83 22.69 -7.21
N GLY A 246 8.59 22.59 -8.31
CA GLY A 246 8.36 23.42 -9.48
C GLY A 246 7.02 23.14 -10.15
N ALA A 247 6.57 21.88 -10.22
CA ALA A 247 5.27 21.53 -10.76
C ALA A 247 4.12 22.09 -9.90
N LEU A 248 4.26 22.12 -8.57
CA LEU A 248 3.32 22.78 -7.64
C LEU A 248 3.30 24.30 -7.86
N LEU A 249 4.47 24.94 -7.93
CA LEU A 249 4.58 26.39 -8.10
C LEU A 249 4.19 26.85 -9.51
N ASN A 250 4.19 25.94 -10.49
CA ASN A 250 3.78 26.20 -11.87
C ASN A 250 2.27 26.00 -12.10
N LEU A 251 1.49 25.80 -11.04
CA LEU A 251 0.03 25.83 -11.14
C LEU A 251 -0.43 27.27 -11.35
N SER A 252 -1.11 27.48 -12.47
CA SER A 252 -1.59 28.80 -12.88
C SER A 252 -3.00 28.70 -13.44
N ALA A 253 -3.79 29.74 -13.22
CA ALA A 253 -5.09 29.92 -13.89
C ALA A 253 -4.95 30.31 -15.36
N LEU A 254 -3.71 30.57 -15.82
CA LEU A 254 -3.40 30.85 -17.21
C LEU A 254 -3.05 29.55 -17.96
N PRO A 255 -3.45 29.43 -19.23
CA PRO A 255 -3.13 28.28 -20.03
C PRO A 255 -1.61 28.13 -20.19
N LYS A 256 -1.13 26.90 -20.02
CA LYS A 256 0.29 26.55 -20.13
C LYS A 256 0.85 26.69 -21.55
N SER A 257 0.01 26.97 -22.54
CA SER A 257 0.42 27.27 -23.93
C SER A 257 -0.43 28.41 -24.51
N PRO A 258 0.08 29.18 -25.49
CA PRO A 258 -0.67 30.27 -26.12
C PRO A 258 -1.99 29.86 -26.80
N ARG A 259 -2.17 28.56 -27.07
CA ARG A 259 -3.41 27.96 -27.61
C ARG A 259 -4.13 27.07 -26.59
N GLY A 260 -3.71 27.10 -25.34
CA GLY A 260 -4.32 26.32 -24.27
C GLY A 260 -5.69 26.85 -23.91
N LYS A 261 -6.53 25.97 -23.36
CA LYS A 261 -7.87 26.36 -22.91
C LYS A 261 -7.75 27.22 -21.65
N TYR A 262 -8.44 28.35 -21.65
CA TYR A 262 -8.64 29.14 -20.45
C TYR A 262 -9.67 28.42 -19.57
N GLU A 263 -9.35 28.30 -18.29
CA GLU A 263 -10.23 27.67 -17.29
C GLU A 263 -11.20 28.66 -16.64
N HIS A 264 -11.06 29.94 -16.98
CA HIS A 264 -11.99 30.97 -16.54
C HIS A 264 -13.17 31.06 -17.49
N PHE A 265 -14.31 31.36 -16.88
CA PHE A 265 -15.55 31.61 -17.60
C PHE A 265 -15.40 32.82 -18.51
N THR A 266 -15.79 32.70 -19.77
CA THR A 266 -15.86 33.86 -20.66
C THR A 266 -17.13 34.65 -20.39
N ASN A 267 -18.15 33.99 -19.82
CA ASN A 267 -19.38 34.55 -19.30
C ASN A 267 -19.68 33.94 -17.91
N PRO A 268 -20.04 34.72 -16.86
CA PRO A 268 -20.35 34.19 -15.53
C PRO A 268 -21.46 33.11 -15.46
N MET A 269 -22.21 32.91 -16.55
CA MET A 269 -23.22 31.85 -16.70
C MET A 269 -22.71 30.60 -17.45
N ASP A 270 -21.44 30.59 -17.89
CA ASP A 270 -20.85 29.44 -18.55
C ASP A 270 -20.76 28.28 -17.55
N PRO A 271 -21.27 27.08 -17.88
CA PRO A 271 -21.11 25.93 -17.01
C PRO A 271 -19.63 25.57 -16.87
N VAL A 272 -19.22 25.09 -15.69
CA VAL A 272 -17.87 24.54 -15.47
C VAL A 272 -17.65 23.49 -16.55
N SER A 273 -16.58 23.62 -17.32
CA SER A 273 -16.27 22.76 -18.46
C SER A 273 -15.81 21.37 -18.00
N ILE A 274 -16.65 20.64 -17.26
CA ILE A 274 -16.46 19.23 -16.91
C ILE A 274 -17.10 18.39 -18.02
N TYR A 275 -16.43 18.30 -19.17
CA TYR A 275 -16.81 17.32 -20.18
C TYR A 275 -16.31 15.94 -19.75
N TYR A 276 -17.10 15.23 -18.93
CA TYR A 276 -17.10 13.77 -19.01
C TYR A 276 -17.56 13.39 -20.41
N LYS A 277 -16.70 12.74 -21.19
CA LYS A 277 -17.09 12.06 -22.44
C LYS A 277 -18.06 10.92 -22.09
N LEU A 278 -19.34 11.22 -21.95
CA LEU A 278 -20.39 10.24 -22.18
C LEU A 278 -20.68 10.25 -23.68
N ALA A 279 -20.01 9.34 -24.38
CA ALA A 279 -20.36 9.00 -25.75
C ALA A 279 -21.71 8.27 -25.73
N VAL A 280 -22.82 9.01 -25.75
CA VAL A 280 -24.10 8.45 -26.17
C VAL A 280 -24.31 8.87 -27.62
N LYS A 281 -24.04 7.93 -28.53
CA LYS A 281 -24.49 8.01 -29.92
C LYS A 281 -26.02 7.97 -29.90
N PHE A 282 -26.67 9.09 -30.25
CA PHE A 282 -28.03 9.02 -30.77
C PHE A 282 -27.94 8.99 -32.30
N THR A 283 -28.15 7.80 -32.85
CA THR A 283 -28.55 7.61 -34.24
C THR A 283 -30.03 7.93 -34.39
N SER A 284 -30.35 8.50 -35.55
CA SER A 284 -31.64 8.89 -36.15
C SER A 284 -32.12 10.31 -35.83
#